data_AF-A0A182GEV1-F1
#
_entry.id   AF-A0A182GEV1-F1
#
_cell.length_a   1.000
_cell.length_b   1.000
_cell.length_c   1.000
_cell.angle_alpha   90.00
_cell.angle_beta   90.00
_cell.angle_gamma   90.00
#
_symmetry.space_group_name_H-M   'P 1'
#
loop_
_entity.id
_entity.type
_entity.pdbx_description
1 polymer ?
#
loop_
_entity_poly.entity_id
_entity_poly.type
_entity_poly.pdbx_seq_one_letter_code
_entity_poly.pdbx_strand_id
1 'polypeptide(L)'
;MIECRYLDEITTVEELGRELKTQCELGEEVLTIRLTRGYQGTQTAMIRLSVSAAKKLLKVGKVRVGCSVCPLRVAARVARSDSKRVLRCYKCMGFGHMSANCKGPDRSEQCRKCGEKGHLAKDCSQAPKCMLCTTEEGNAHSTGGYKCHAYKKAIAGQQ
;
A
#
# COMPACT_ATOMS: atom_id res chain seq x y z
N MET A 1 -7.46 9.74 2.83
CA MET A 1 -8.73 9.05 3.15
C MET A 1 -8.41 7.82 3.99
N ILE A 2 -8.99 7.74 5.18
CA ILE A 2 -8.75 6.66 6.14
C ILE A 2 -9.99 5.77 6.18
N GLU A 3 -9.77 4.47 6.20
CA GLU A 3 -10.77 3.43 6.33
C GLU A 3 -10.70 2.86 7.75
N CYS A 4 -11.83 2.85 8.45
CA CYS A 4 -12.01 2.22 9.75
C CYS A 4 -12.88 0.97 9.56
N ARG A 5 -12.38 -0.22 9.93
CA ARG A 5 -13.08 -1.50 9.74
C ARG A 5 -13.58 -2.08 11.06
N TYR A 6 -14.51 -3.02 10.97
CA TYR A 6 -15.05 -3.75 12.12
C TYR A 6 -15.77 -2.83 13.12
N LEU A 7 -16.50 -1.84 12.62
CA LEU A 7 -17.43 -1.06 13.44
C LEU A 7 -18.69 -1.91 13.66
N ASP A 8 -19.35 -1.73 14.79
CA ASP A 8 -20.62 -2.40 15.09
C ASP A 8 -21.73 -1.87 14.18
N GLU A 9 -22.78 -2.67 13.96
CA GLU A 9 -23.92 -2.26 13.14
C GLU A 9 -24.73 -1.09 13.69
N ILE A 10 -24.63 -0.85 15.00
CA ILE A 10 -25.32 0.24 15.70
C ILE A 10 -24.50 1.54 15.73
N THR A 11 -23.22 1.50 15.32
CA THR A 11 -22.36 2.67 15.38
C THR A 11 -22.86 3.77 14.45
N THR A 12 -23.05 4.97 15.00
CA THR A 12 -23.49 6.14 14.24
C THR A 12 -22.31 6.99 13.76
N VAL A 13 -22.55 7.83 12.75
CA VAL A 13 -21.53 8.75 12.21
C VAL A 13 -21.05 9.73 13.30
N GLU A 14 -21.95 10.18 14.16
CA GLU A 14 -21.67 11.14 15.23
C GLU A 14 -20.83 10.52 16.34
N GLU A 15 -21.16 9.30 16.75
CA GLU A 15 -20.40 8.55 17.75
C GLU A 15 -18.96 8.31 17.29
N LEU A 16 -18.78 7.83 16.07
CA LEU A 16 -17.45 7.67 15.47
C LEU A 16 -16.70 9.01 15.39
N GLY A 17 -17.40 10.10 15.05
CA GLY A 17 -16.82 11.44 15.00
C GLY A 17 -16.32 11.93 16.36
N ARG A 18 -17.08 11.69 17.44
CA ARG A 18 -16.67 12.05 18.81
C ARG A 18 -15.45 11.24 19.26
N GLU A 19 -15.46 9.93 19.06
CA GLU A 19 -14.35 9.07 19.50
C GLU A 19 -13.05 9.36 18.75
N LEU A 20 -13.13 9.68 17.46
CA LEU A 20 -11.97 10.11 16.68
C LEU A 20 -11.39 11.43 17.22
N LYS A 21 -12.23 12.39 17.65
CA LYS A 21 -11.75 13.65 18.24
C LYS A 21 -11.08 13.42 19.59
N THR A 22 -11.73 12.69 20.49
CA THR A 22 -11.24 12.45 21.86
C THR A 22 -9.99 11.59 21.90
N GLN A 23 -9.95 10.47 21.17
CA GLN A 23 -8.86 9.50 21.28
C GLN A 23 -7.67 9.80 20.38
N CYS A 24 -7.86 10.55 19.29
CA CYS A 24 -6.80 10.81 18.33
C CYS A 24 -6.36 12.29 18.27
N GLU A 25 -6.77 13.11 19.25
CA GLU A 25 -6.42 14.53 19.36
C GLU A 25 -6.59 15.29 18.04
N LEU A 26 -7.69 14.97 17.34
CA LEU A 26 -8.07 15.60 16.11
C LEU A 26 -8.87 16.86 16.44
N GLY A 27 -8.44 18.01 15.93
CA GLY A 27 -9.25 19.24 15.93
C GLY A 27 -10.49 19.11 15.03
N GLU A 28 -11.07 20.23 14.60
CA GLU A 28 -12.28 20.26 13.74
C GLU A 28 -12.07 19.82 12.27
N GLU A 29 -10.99 19.11 11.93
CA GLU A 29 -10.61 18.84 10.54
C GLU A 29 -11.19 17.54 9.93
N VAL A 30 -12.37 17.11 10.37
CA VAL A 30 -13.09 15.99 9.74
C VAL A 30 -14.00 16.54 8.65
N LEU A 31 -13.64 16.31 7.38
CA LEU A 31 -14.41 16.81 6.23
C LEU A 31 -15.71 16.04 6.04
N THR A 32 -15.63 14.71 5.95
CA THR A 32 -16.81 13.85 5.77
C THR A 32 -16.53 12.43 6.27
N ILE A 33 -17.49 11.83 6.97
CA ILE A 33 -17.50 10.40 7.30
C ILE A 33 -18.62 9.72 6.51
N ARG A 34 -18.35 8.57 5.90
CA ARG A 34 -19.36 7.73 5.25
C ARG A 34 -19.29 6.33 5.81
N LEU A 35 -20.39 5.83 6.36
CA LEU A 35 -20.52 4.44 6.80
C LEU A 35 -21.02 3.58 5.64
N THR A 36 -20.51 2.36 5.54
CA THR A 36 -20.95 1.35 4.59
C THR A 36 -21.12 0.04 5.35
N ARG A 37 -22.32 -0.54 5.24
CA ARG A 37 -22.63 -1.83 5.87
C ARG A 37 -21.91 -2.95 5.13
N GLY A 38 -21.16 -3.75 5.87
CA GLY A 38 -20.50 -4.96 5.39
C GLY A 38 -21.39 -6.19 5.54
N TYR A 39 -20.79 -7.35 5.27
CA TYR A 39 -21.41 -8.66 5.49
C TYR A 39 -21.31 -9.03 6.99
N GLN A 40 -22.33 -9.70 7.55
CA GLN A 40 -22.37 -10.18 8.94
C GLN A 40 -22.34 -9.10 10.04
N GLY A 41 -23.18 -8.05 9.95
CA GLY A 41 -23.38 -7.13 11.08
C GLY A 41 -22.21 -6.20 11.41
N THR A 42 -21.21 -6.11 10.52
CA THR A 42 -20.09 -5.16 10.66
C THR A 42 -20.24 -3.98 9.71
N GLN A 43 -19.70 -2.83 10.08
CA GLN A 43 -19.64 -1.63 9.28
C GLN A 43 -18.20 -1.21 8.99
N THR A 44 -18.02 -0.51 7.88
CA THR A 44 -16.77 0.14 7.51
C THR A 44 -17.02 1.63 7.34
N ALA A 45 -16.23 2.47 8.01
CA ALA A 45 -16.27 3.91 7.83
C ALA A 45 -15.17 4.38 6.89
N MET A 46 -15.54 5.25 5.96
CA MET A 46 -14.64 5.98 5.10
C MET A 46 -14.57 7.43 5.56
N ILE A 47 -13.40 7.84 6.01
CA ILE A 47 -13.17 9.14 6.63
C ILE A 47 -12.32 9.98 5.66
N ARG A 48 -12.85 11.13 5.27
CA ARG A 48 -12.10 12.19 4.58
C ARG A 48 -11.68 13.24 5.60
N LEU A 49 -10.40 13.58 5.57
CA LEU A 49 -9.74 14.48 6.50
C LEU A 49 -8.45 15.01 5.84
N SER A 50 -7.84 16.01 6.47
CA SER A 50 -6.54 16.57 6.05
C SER A 50 -5.42 15.53 6.10
N VAL A 51 -4.34 15.75 5.33
CA VAL A 51 -3.16 14.86 5.32
C VAL A 51 -2.46 14.87 6.69
N SER A 52 -2.45 16.02 7.36
CA SER A 52 -1.89 16.20 8.70
C SER A 52 -2.64 15.37 9.75
N ALA A 53 -3.96 15.46 9.75
CA ALA A 53 -4.83 14.65 10.58
C ALA A 53 -4.67 13.15 10.29
N ALA A 54 -4.52 12.76 9.02
CA ALA A 54 -4.38 11.36 8.62
C ALA A 54 -3.08 10.74 9.14
N LYS A 55 -1.98 11.50 9.13
CA LYS A 55 -0.69 11.05 9.70
C LYS A 55 -0.79 10.80 11.21
N LYS A 56 -1.53 11.64 11.94
CA LYS A 56 -1.77 11.44 13.39
C LYS A 56 -2.60 10.17 13.63
N LEU A 57 -3.70 9.99 12.89
CA LEU A 57 -4.53 8.78 12.96
C LEU A 57 -3.75 7.50 12.69
N LEU A 58 -2.86 7.52 11.69
CA LEU A 58 -2.06 6.35 11.32
C LEU A 58 -0.98 6.02 12.35
N LYS A 59 -0.51 6.98 13.15
CA LYS A 59 0.43 6.72 14.26
C LYS A 59 -0.24 5.93 15.39
N VAL A 60 -1.50 6.26 15.71
CA VAL A 60 -2.29 5.50 16.70
C VAL A 60 -2.73 4.15 16.11
N GLY A 61 -3.17 4.15 14.85
CA GLY A 61 -3.46 2.95 14.05
C GLY A 61 -4.76 2.22 14.40
N LYS A 62 -5.45 2.63 15.47
CA LYS A 62 -6.72 2.06 15.93
C LYS A 62 -7.53 3.12 16.68
N VAL A 63 -8.84 2.96 16.69
CA VAL A 63 -9.78 3.74 17.51
C VAL A 63 -10.72 2.78 18.21
N ARG A 64 -11.09 3.07 19.45
CA ARG A 64 -12.15 2.34 20.14
C ARG A 64 -13.47 3.05 19.92
N VAL A 65 -14.49 2.32 19.48
CA VAL A 65 -15.86 2.84 19.36
C VAL A 65 -16.78 1.85 20.05
N GLY A 66 -17.47 2.31 21.10
CA GLY A 66 -18.16 1.41 22.03
C GLY A 66 -17.22 0.33 22.58
N CYS A 67 -17.59 -0.94 22.40
CA CYS A 67 -16.80 -2.10 22.78
C CYS A 67 -15.83 -2.60 21.69
N SER A 68 -15.91 -2.02 20.48
CA SER A 68 -15.13 -2.46 19.34
C SER A 68 -13.81 -1.71 19.22
N VAL A 69 -12.72 -2.46 18.99
CA VAL A 69 -11.40 -1.88 18.66
C VAL A 69 -11.23 -1.93 17.15
N CYS A 70 -11.42 -0.79 16.52
CA CYS A 70 -11.50 -0.66 15.08
C CYS A 70 -10.15 -0.18 14.50
N PRO A 71 -9.48 -0.97 13.65
CA PRO A 71 -8.22 -0.56 13.03
C PRO A 71 -8.45 0.54 11.99
N LEU A 72 -7.58 1.55 12.00
CA LEU A 72 -7.55 2.66 11.05
C LEU A 72 -6.46 2.40 10.02
N ARG A 73 -6.82 2.38 8.73
CA ARG A 73 -5.89 2.14 7.63
C ARG A 73 -6.06 3.16 6.52
N VAL A 74 -5.03 3.38 5.72
CA VAL A 74 -5.19 4.14 4.46
C VAL A 74 -6.12 3.34 3.55
N ALA A 75 -7.19 3.98 3.07
CA ALA A 75 -8.15 3.34 2.18
C ALA A 75 -7.42 2.78 0.95
N ALA A 76 -7.71 1.54 0.54
CA ALA A 76 -6.97 0.85 -0.52
C ALA A 76 -6.91 1.64 -1.85
N ARG A 77 -7.94 2.46 -2.14
CA ARG A 77 -7.97 3.38 -3.29
C ARG A 77 -6.86 4.44 -3.24
N VAL A 78 -6.57 4.96 -2.03
CA VAL A 78 -5.49 5.93 -1.78
C VAL A 78 -4.15 5.24 -1.57
N ALA A 79 -4.13 4.05 -0.95
CA ALA A 79 -2.91 3.26 -0.77
C ALA A 79 -2.27 2.84 -2.11
N ARG A 80 -3.00 2.79 -3.23
CA ARG A 80 -2.41 2.61 -4.57
C ARG A 80 -1.56 3.81 -5.03
N SER A 81 -1.83 4.99 -4.49
CA SER A 81 -1.11 6.25 -4.73
C SER A 81 -0.03 6.52 -3.67
N ASP A 82 -0.31 6.23 -2.39
CA ASP A 82 0.60 6.48 -1.25
C ASP A 82 1.51 5.30 -0.90
N SER A 83 1.29 4.11 -1.48
CA SER A 83 2.31 3.08 -1.40
C SER A 83 3.51 3.62 -2.14
N LYS A 84 4.60 3.80 -1.40
CA LYS A 84 6.00 3.96 -1.77
C LYS A 84 6.47 2.90 -2.80
N ARG A 85 5.70 2.73 -3.87
CA ARG A 85 5.95 1.85 -5.00
C ARG A 85 6.85 2.65 -5.89
N VAL A 86 8.14 2.40 -5.72
CA VAL A 86 9.13 2.96 -6.61
C VAL A 86 8.78 2.54 -8.03
N LEU A 87 8.70 3.54 -8.90
CA LEU A 87 8.29 3.35 -10.28
C LEU A 87 9.24 2.34 -10.93
N ARG A 88 8.69 1.26 -11.48
CA ARG A 88 9.46 0.18 -12.09
C ARG A 88 9.46 0.35 -13.61
N CYS A 89 10.64 0.37 -14.20
CA CYS A 89 10.81 0.40 -15.64
C CYS A 89 10.44 -0.96 -16.23
N TYR A 90 9.53 -1.00 -17.20
CA TYR A 90 9.15 -2.25 -17.87
C TYR A 90 10.16 -2.72 -18.91
N LYS A 91 11.10 -1.85 -19.30
CA LYS A 91 12.16 -2.15 -20.28
C LYS A 91 13.34 -2.86 -19.62
N CYS A 92 13.95 -2.25 -18.60
CA CYS A 92 15.13 -2.81 -17.94
C CYS A 92 14.85 -3.53 -16.61
N MET A 93 13.60 -3.49 -16.13
CA MET A 93 13.15 -3.96 -14.80
C MET A 93 13.69 -3.16 -13.60
N GLY A 94 14.45 -2.09 -13.83
CA GLY A 94 15.00 -1.18 -12.83
C GLY A 94 13.95 -0.33 -12.10
N PHE A 95 14.37 0.40 -11.07
CA PHE A 95 13.52 1.28 -10.28
C PHE A 95 13.87 2.76 -10.53
N GLY A 96 12.89 3.66 -10.33
CA GLY A 96 13.06 5.12 -10.36
C GLY A 96 12.78 5.80 -11.71
N HIS A 97 12.39 5.06 -12.76
CA HIS A 97 12.13 5.63 -14.09
C HIS A 97 11.10 4.81 -14.90
N MET A 98 10.51 5.45 -15.92
CA MET A 98 9.61 4.81 -16.90
C MET A 98 10.39 4.29 -18.11
N SER A 99 9.79 3.37 -18.88
CA SER A 99 10.39 2.83 -20.12
C SER A 99 10.79 3.90 -21.13
N ALA A 100 10.05 5.02 -21.19
CA ALA A 100 10.36 6.15 -22.07
C ALA A 100 11.71 6.83 -21.74
N ASN A 101 12.14 6.81 -20.48
CA ASN A 101 13.41 7.40 -20.02
C ASN A 101 14.45 6.32 -19.66
N CYS A 102 14.28 5.10 -20.17
CA CYS A 102 15.16 3.98 -19.85
C CYS A 102 16.44 4.03 -20.67
N LYS A 103 17.58 4.19 -19.98
CA LYS A 103 18.94 4.05 -20.55
C LYS A 103 19.56 2.67 -20.31
N GLY A 104 18.82 1.76 -19.67
CA GLY A 104 19.27 0.40 -19.36
C GLY A 104 19.04 -0.59 -20.51
N PRO A 105 19.47 -1.85 -20.33
CA PRO A 105 19.30 -2.91 -21.33
C PRO A 105 17.82 -3.24 -21.53
N ASP A 106 17.46 -3.59 -22.77
CA ASP A 106 16.11 -4.01 -23.09
C ASP A 106 15.88 -5.48 -22.70
N ARG A 107 14.96 -5.68 -21.75
CA ARG A 107 14.51 -6.97 -21.24
C ARG A 107 13.00 -7.12 -21.43
N SER A 108 12.39 -6.36 -22.33
CA SER A 108 10.93 -6.35 -22.53
C SER A 108 10.40 -7.71 -22.99
N GLU A 109 11.21 -8.48 -23.73
CA GLU A 109 10.90 -9.83 -24.21
C GLU A 109 11.24 -10.94 -23.20
N GLN A 110 11.84 -10.58 -22.06
CA GLN A 110 12.17 -11.54 -21.00
C GLN A 110 11.00 -11.67 -20.03
N CYS A 111 10.78 -12.89 -19.55
CA CYS A 111 9.80 -13.18 -18.53
C CYS A 111 10.10 -12.38 -17.27
N ARG A 112 9.11 -11.60 -16.82
CA ARG A 112 9.25 -10.72 -15.64
C ARG A 112 9.41 -11.48 -14.32
N LYS A 113 9.19 -12.80 -14.32
CA LYS A 113 9.31 -13.68 -13.15
C LYS A 113 10.70 -14.33 -13.08
N CYS A 114 11.20 -14.92 -14.16
CA CYS A 114 12.46 -15.69 -14.15
C CYS A 114 13.60 -15.10 -15.00
N GLY A 115 13.30 -14.19 -15.93
CA GLY A 115 14.30 -13.57 -16.82
C GLY A 115 14.53 -14.29 -18.15
N GLU A 116 13.92 -15.45 -18.36
CA GLU A 116 14.05 -16.22 -19.61
C GLU A 116 13.13 -15.70 -20.72
N LYS A 117 13.51 -15.90 -21.98
CA LYS A 117 12.69 -15.51 -23.14
C LYS A 117 11.67 -16.60 -23.51
N GLY A 118 10.72 -16.25 -24.38
CA GLY A 118 9.79 -17.21 -24.99
C GLY A 118 8.49 -17.46 -24.23
N HIS A 119 8.26 -16.78 -23.09
CA HIS A 119 7.00 -16.85 -22.35
C HIS A 119 6.73 -15.60 -21.52
N LEU A 120 5.46 -15.38 -21.18
CA LEU A 120 5.03 -14.32 -20.27
C LEU A 120 5.06 -14.80 -18.82
N ALA A 121 5.12 -13.86 -17.87
CA ALA A 121 5.12 -14.18 -16.45
C ALA A 121 3.86 -14.94 -15.98
N LYS A 122 2.75 -14.84 -16.73
CA LYS A 122 1.51 -15.58 -16.48
C LYS A 122 1.68 -17.08 -16.74
N ASP A 123 2.51 -17.45 -17.72
CA ASP A 123 2.73 -18.82 -18.19
C ASP A 123 4.06 -19.39 -17.65
N CYS A 124 4.69 -18.70 -16.70
CA CYS A 124 6.01 -19.05 -16.18
C CYS A 124 5.93 -20.10 -15.06
N SER A 125 6.39 -21.32 -15.36
CA SER A 125 6.56 -22.41 -14.40
C SER A 125 7.82 -22.29 -13.53
N GLN A 126 8.80 -21.49 -13.94
CA GLN A 126 10.09 -21.36 -13.24
C GLN A 126 10.01 -20.57 -11.92
N ALA A 127 10.98 -20.79 -11.03
CA ALA A 127 11.11 -20.03 -9.79
C ALA A 127 11.37 -18.53 -10.05
N PRO A 128 10.88 -17.62 -9.19
CA PRO A 128 11.11 -16.19 -9.35
C PRO A 128 12.59 -15.85 -9.13
N LYS A 129 13.17 -15.11 -10.08
CA LYS A 129 14.56 -14.67 -10.06
C LYS A 129 14.65 -13.16 -10.21
N CYS A 130 15.47 -12.52 -9.39
CA CYS A 130 15.69 -11.09 -9.46
C CYS A 130 16.81 -10.77 -10.44
N MET A 131 16.50 -9.95 -11.43
CA MET A 131 17.45 -9.55 -12.48
C MET A 131 18.33 -8.36 -12.08
N LEU A 132 18.09 -7.78 -10.89
CA LEU A 132 18.81 -6.60 -10.40
C LEU A 132 19.72 -6.92 -9.20
N CYS A 133 19.39 -7.94 -8.42
CA CYS A 133 20.20 -8.37 -7.29
C CYS A 133 21.10 -9.51 -7.76
N THR A 134 22.33 -9.22 -8.16
CA THR A 134 23.35 -10.24 -8.51
C THR A 134 24.39 -10.45 -7.41
N THR A 135 24.23 -9.80 -6.26
CA THR A 135 25.14 -9.82 -5.11
C THR A 135 24.98 -11.07 -4.24
N GLU A 136 25.93 -11.30 -3.33
CA GLU A 136 26.20 -12.51 -2.54
C GLU A 136 24.99 -13.16 -1.81
N GLU A 137 23.92 -12.41 -1.51
CA GLU A 137 22.70 -12.92 -0.87
C GLU A 137 21.76 -13.72 -1.81
N GLY A 138 22.15 -13.85 -3.09
CA GLY A 138 21.43 -14.63 -4.08
C GLY A 138 20.23 -13.91 -4.70
N ASN A 139 19.82 -14.41 -5.87
CA ASN A 139 18.79 -13.79 -6.70
C ASN A 139 17.47 -14.58 -6.74
N ALA A 140 17.27 -15.55 -5.84
CA ALA A 140 16.08 -16.40 -5.76
C ALA A 140 14.88 -15.68 -5.10
N HIS A 141 14.45 -14.56 -5.67
CA HIS A 141 13.27 -13.82 -5.23
C HIS A 141 12.68 -12.98 -6.37
N SER A 142 11.42 -12.58 -6.23
CA SER A 142 10.76 -11.73 -7.23
C SER A 142 11.33 -10.32 -7.24
N THR A 143 11.59 -9.78 -8.45
CA THR A 143 12.01 -8.39 -8.63
C THR A 143 10.96 -7.43 -8.04
N GLY A 144 11.37 -6.61 -7.07
CA GLY A 144 10.49 -5.68 -6.35
C GLY A 144 9.65 -6.31 -5.24
N GLY A 145 9.97 -7.54 -4.83
CA GLY A 145 9.43 -8.13 -3.60
C GLY A 145 10.14 -7.61 -2.35
N TYR A 146 9.60 -7.96 -1.17
CA TYR A 146 10.16 -7.54 0.13
C TYR A 146 11.62 -7.97 0.33
N LYS A 147 12.02 -9.13 -0.21
CA LYS A 147 13.38 -9.67 -0.14
C LYS A 147 14.37 -9.03 -1.13
N CYS A 148 13.90 -8.15 -2.03
CA CYS A 148 14.75 -7.56 -3.07
C CYS A 148 15.57 -6.39 -2.54
N HIS A 149 16.89 -6.54 -2.47
CA HIS A 149 17.81 -5.47 -2.05
C HIS A 149 17.75 -4.23 -2.95
N ALA A 150 17.75 -4.42 -4.27
CA ALA A 150 17.62 -3.32 -5.22
C ALA A 150 16.31 -2.52 -5.00
N TYR A 151 15.23 -3.19 -4.61
CA TYR A 151 13.96 -2.54 -4.28
C TYR A 151 14.02 -1.80 -2.94
N LYS A 152 14.63 -2.39 -1.90
CA LYS A 152 14.86 -1.73 -0.61
C LYS A 152 15.70 -0.46 -0.77
N LYS A 153 16.79 -0.52 -1.54
CA LYS A 153 17.61 0.67 -1.89
C LYS A 153 16.78 1.74 -2.60
N ALA A 154 15.96 1.32 -3.57
CA ALA A 154 15.14 2.24 -4.33
C ALA A 154 14.06 2.92 -3.45
N ILE A 155 13.52 2.22 -2.45
CA ILE A 155 12.58 2.79 -1.47
C ILE A 155 13.30 3.74 -0.49
N ALA A 156 14.54 3.41 -0.11
CA ALA A 156 15.34 4.20 0.82
C ALA A 156 15.81 5.52 0.19
N GLY A 157 16.10 5.54 -1.12
CA GLY A 157 16.49 6.75 -1.86
C GLY A 157 15.37 7.73 -2.20
N GLN A 158 14.14 7.50 -1.72
CA GLN A 158 13.01 8.44 -1.83
C GLN A 158 12.73 9.18 -0.50
N GLN A 159 13.76 9.35 0.33
CA GLN A 159 13.72 10.09 1.60
C GLN A 159 14.27 11.50 1.39
#